data_AF-A0A969H5B7-F1
#
_entry.id   AF-A0A969H5B7-F1
#
_cell.length_a   1.000
_cell.length_b   1.000
_cell.length_c   1.000
_cell.angle_alpha   90.00
_cell.angle_beta   90.00
_cell.angle_gamma   90.00
#
_symmetry.space_group_name_H-M   'P 1'
#
loop_
_entity.id
_entity.type
_entity.pdbx_description
1 polymer ?
#
loop_
_entity_poly.entity_id
_entity_poly.type
_entity_poly.pdbx_seq_one_letter_code
_entity_poly.pdbx_strand_id
1 'polypeptide(L)'
;MPEQSTEPPLEEAVEPGSDESPRFSEAEQARKAELQARREELGIPYQFYINLANATFYERYPDQRDRTLTDGAEDEEWRSRWDAIAAEWLDLLEANLSPESRRQLGSYDEGDREQWKQQANQLYVGSRSLYDLADAEFFRLFPQAKDFIDQPIGQVWQGIVFDRLKALQDGSMLEQVQFDTGTYDKQLEGQLEPGEGRVYTANLSEGQILRLSLDAPSDATQLSVYLPRPTSDLPALLEDSTDTTWSGKLPQSGFYEVVVVSTASEPIDYQLELTVDNVTSSPVEPEEPEAPEAKN
;
A
#
# COMPACT_ATOMS: atom_id res chain seq x y z
N MET A 1 -24.45 -17.99 21.77
CA MET A 1 -23.61 -18.24 22.96
C MET A 1 -23.46 -19.74 23.14
N PRO A 2 -22.25 -20.29 23.35
CA PRO A 2 -20.89 -19.71 23.26
C PRO A 2 -20.19 -20.16 21.94
N GLU A 3 -19.47 -19.30 21.21
CA GLU A 3 -18.06 -18.89 21.39
C GLU A 3 -17.10 -20.06 21.61
N GLN A 4 -16.53 -20.55 20.51
CA GLN A 4 -15.31 -21.35 20.54
C GLN A 4 -14.13 -20.42 20.25
N SER A 5 -13.44 -20.04 21.32
CA SER A 5 -12.10 -19.48 21.27
C SER A 5 -11.15 -20.56 20.78
N THR A 6 -10.51 -20.35 19.63
CA THR A 6 -9.37 -21.16 19.18
C THR A 6 -8.09 -20.38 19.47
N GLU A 7 -7.45 -20.79 20.55
CA GLU A 7 -6.10 -20.43 21.03
C GLU A 7 -4.99 -20.63 19.96
N PRO A 8 -3.74 -20.21 20.21
CA PRO A 8 -2.60 -20.48 19.31
C PRO A 8 -2.37 -21.99 19.17
N PRO A 9 -1.57 -22.48 18.21
CA PRO A 9 -1.39 -23.91 17.98
C PRO A 9 -0.64 -24.55 19.16
N LEU A 10 -1.40 -24.97 20.17
CA LEU A 10 -0.98 -25.72 21.34
C LEU A 10 -1.53 -27.14 21.17
N GLU A 11 -0.65 -28.13 21.00
CA GLU A 11 -1.06 -29.54 20.97
C GLU A 11 -1.15 -30.05 22.42
N GLU A 12 -2.36 -30.41 22.84
CA GLU A 12 -2.69 -30.86 24.19
C GLU A 12 -2.30 -32.35 24.37
N ALA A 13 -1.15 -32.62 24.98
CA ALA A 13 -0.78 -33.96 25.45
C ALA A 13 -1.08 -34.07 26.96
N VAL A 14 -2.26 -34.61 27.31
CA VAL A 14 -2.69 -34.80 28.71
C VAL A 14 -2.23 -36.17 29.22
N GLU A 15 -1.36 -36.17 30.24
CA GLU A 15 -1.29 -37.26 31.24
C GLU A 15 -1.78 -36.74 32.61
N PRO A 16 -2.57 -37.51 33.38
CA PRO A 16 -3.21 -37.00 34.58
C PRO A 16 -2.33 -37.19 35.82
N GLY A 17 -1.94 -36.08 36.45
CA GLY A 17 -1.72 -36.03 37.90
C GLY A 17 -0.48 -35.29 38.38
N SER A 18 -0.63 -33.99 38.66
CA SER A 18 0.02 -33.28 39.79
C SER A 18 -0.30 -31.78 39.71
N ASP A 19 -0.76 -31.19 40.82
CA ASP A 19 -0.91 -29.74 41.12
C ASP A 19 -0.68 -28.78 39.94
N GLU A 20 -1.76 -28.28 39.33
CA GLU A 20 -1.72 -27.26 38.28
C GLU A 20 -1.30 -25.91 38.88
N SER A 21 0.01 -25.75 39.07
CA SER A 21 0.63 -24.42 39.06
C SER A 21 0.21 -23.75 37.74
N PRO A 22 -0.11 -22.45 37.73
CA PRO A 22 -0.54 -21.78 36.51
C PRO A 22 0.49 -22.02 35.39
N ARG A 23 0.03 -22.50 34.22
CA ARG A 23 0.88 -22.86 33.06
C ARG A 23 1.81 -21.72 32.62
N PHE A 24 1.42 -20.47 32.89
CA PHE A 24 2.21 -19.27 32.63
C PHE A 24 2.35 -18.42 33.90
N SER A 25 3.45 -17.65 34.00
CA SER A 25 3.62 -16.67 35.07
C SER A 25 2.54 -15.58 35.00
N GLU A 26 2.20 -14.94 36.13
CA GLU A 26 1.17 -13.87 36.17
C GLU A 26 1.49 -12.73 35.19
N ALA A 27 2.79 -12.40 35.05
CA ALA A 27 3.25 -11.39 34.11
C ALA A 27 3.02 -11.82 32.65
N GLU A 28 3.29 -13.08 32.32
CA GLU A 28 3.03 -13.61 30.97
C GLU A 28 1.53 -13.64 30.65
N GLN A 29 0.69 -14.05 31.60
CA GLN A 29 -0.77 -14.02 31.43
C GLN A 29 -1.27 -12.60 31.18
N ALA A 30 -0.80 -11.62 31.96
CA ALA A 30 -1.19 -10.21 31.80
C ALA A 30 -0.78 -9.68 30.42
N ARG A 31 0.45 -9.97 29.97
CA ARG A 31 0.93 -9.55 28.66
C ARG A 31 0.10 -10.15 27.52
N LYS A 32 -0.20 -11.45 27.58
CA LYS A 32 -1.01 -12.12 26.54
C LYS A 32 -2.43 -11.58 26.49
N ALA A 33 -3.04 -11.31 27.66
CA ALA A 33 -4.35 -10.68 27.74
C ALA A 33 -4.37 -9.26 27.15
N GLU A 34 -3.33 -8.47 27.40
CA GLU A 34 -3.17 -7.13 26.82
C GLU A 34 -3.05 -7.18 25.29
N LEU A 35 -2.21 -8.07 24.75
CA LEU A 35 -2.07 -8.25 23.30
C LEU A 35 -3.37 -8.69 22.64
N GLN A 36 -4.10 -9.61 23.28
CA GLN A 36 -5.40 -10.04 22.79
C GLN A 36 -6.40 -8.88 22.75
N ALA A 37 -6.54 -8.16 23.86
CA ALA A 37 -7.46 -7.04 23.97
C ALA A 37 -7.14 -5.94 22.95
N ARG A 38 -5.86 -5.61 22.78
CA ARG A 38 -5.41 -4.62 21.80
C ARG A 38 -5.69 -5.07 20.38
N ARG A 39 -5.37 -6.32 20.01
CA ARG A 39 -5.70 -6.87 18.68
C ARG A 39 -7.21 -6.78 18.39
N GLU A 40 -8.04 -7.10 19.40
CA GLU A 40 -9.50 -7.00 19.31
C GLU A 40 -9.98 -5.57 19.07
N GLU A 41 -9.45 -4.62 19.84
CA GLU A 41 -9.73 -3.18 19.68
C GLU A 41 -9.35 -2.67 18.28
N LEU A 42 -8.21 -3.12 17.77
CA LEU A 42 -7.72 -2.77 16.44
C LEU A 42 -8.44 -3.50 15.31
N GLY A 43 -9.31 -4.48 15.62
CA GLY A 43 -10.09 -5.25 14.65
C GLY A 43 -9.26 -6.19 13.76
N ILE A 44 -8.03 -6.53 14.16
CA ILE A 44 -7.09 -7.29 13.32
C ILE A 44 -7.44 -8.79 13.38
N PRO A 45 -7.62 -9.50 12.25
CA PRO A 45 -7.93 -10.92 12.24
C PRO A 45 -6.85 -11.76 12.94
N TYR A 46 -7.30 -12.63 13.84
CA TYR A 46 -6.41 -13.42 14.71
C TYR A 46 -5.42 -14.29 13.92
N GLN A 47 -5.91 -15.06 12.94
CA GLN A 47 -5.05 -15.97 12.17
C GLN A 47 -3.96 -15.23 11.39
N PHE A 48 -4.30 -14.10 10.79
CA PHE A 48 -3.35 -13.23 10.12
C PHE A 48 -2.26 -12.74 11.08
N TYR A 49 -2.67 -12.20 12.22
CA TYR A 49 -1.77 -11.67 13.25
C TYR A 49 -0.76 -12.72 13.72
N ILE A 50 -1.22 -13.94 14.01
CA ILE A 50 -0.33 -15.05 14.39
C ILE A 50 0.65 -15.40 13.25
N ASN A 51 0.17 -15.49 12.01
CA ASN A 51 1.02 -15.84 10.87
C ASN A 51 2.10 -14.77 10.62
N LEU A 52 1.76 -13.49 10.77
CA LEU A 52 2.68 -12.37 10.59
C LEU A 52 3.76 -12.35 11.68
N ALA A 53 3.35 -12.52 12.94
CA ALA A 53 4.29 -12.60 14.07
C ALA A 53 5.20 -13.84 13.94
N ASN A 54 4.66 -14.99 13.55
CA ASN A 54 5.44 -16.22 13.31
C ASN A 54 6.47 -16.03 12.20
N ALA A 55 6.07 -15.48 11.04
CA ALA A 55 6.98 -15.25 9.93
C ALA A 55 8.17 -14.37 10.37
N THR A 56 7.88 -13.30 11.10
CA THR A 56 8.90 -12.38 11.63
C THR A 56 9.77 -13.03 12.70
N PHE A 57 9.18 -13.83 13.59
CA PHE A 57 9.90 -14.55 14.64
C PHE A 57 10.92 -15.52 14.04
N TYR A 58 10.53 -16.33 13.05
CA TYR A 58 11.42 -17.28 12.40
C TYR A 58 12.42 -16.62 11.44
N GLU A 59 12.13 -15.40 10.97
CA GLU A 59 13.12 -14.58 10.27
C GLU A 59 14.22 -14.09 11.23
N ARG A 60 13.83 -13.54 12.39
CA ARG A 60 14.77 -13.01 13.40
C ARG A 60 15.52 -14.09 14.17
N TYR A 61 14.92 -15.26 14.35
CA TYR A 61 15.51 -16.40 15.07
C TYR A 61 15.52 -17.67 14.21
N PRO A 62 16.41 -17.76 13.21
CA PRO A 62 16.44 -18.91 12.30
C PRO A 62 16.68 -20.26 12.99
N ASP A 63 17.39 -20.28 14.12
CA ASP A 63 17.63 -21.50 14.92
C ASP A 63 16.37 -22.05 15.59
N GLN A 64 15.28 -21.27 15.63
CA GLN A 64 13.98 -21.70 16.13
C GLN A 64 13.03 -22.14 15.00
N ARG A 65 13.46 -22.11 13.73
CA ARG A 65 12.66 -22.63 12.60
C ARG A 65 12.32 -24.09 12.86
N ASP A 66 11.06 -24.45 12.61
CA ASP A 66 10.49 -25.80 12.80
C ASP A 66 10.25 -26.24 14.26
N ARG A 67 10.41 -25.33 15.23
CA ARG A 67 10.10 -25.58 16.63
C ARG A 67 8.82 -24.87 17.06
N THR A 68 7.84 -25.63 17.56
CA THR A 68 6.69 -25.07 18.29
C THR A 68 7.11 -24.76 19.72
N LEU A 69 6.85 -23.52 20.18
CA LEU A 69 7.09 -23.13 21.57
C LEU A 69 6.07 -23.83 22.48
N THR A 70 6.55 -24.52 23.52
CA THR A 70 5.70 -25.19 24.52
C THR A 70 5.17 -24.18 25.53
N ASP A 71 4.33 -24.62 26.47
CA ASP A 71 3.94 -23.86 27.66
C ASP A 71 4.93 -24.02 28.84
N GLY A 72 5.96 -24.85 28.67
CA GLY A 72 7.00 -25.08 29.67
C GLY A 72 7.88 -23.86 29.94
N ALA A 73 8.54 -23.84 31.10
CA ALA A 73 9.42 -22.75 31.51
C ALA A 73 10.63 -22.57 30.58
N GLU A 74 11.03 -23.63 29.87
CA GLU A 74 12.12 -23.60 28.88
C GLU A 74 11.83 -22.65 27.70
N ASP A 75 10.56 -22.41 27.40
CA ASP A 75 10.11 -21.55 26.30
C ASP A 75 9.57 -20.20 26.74
N GLU A 76 9.56 -19.90 28.03
CA GLU A 76 9.06 -18.61 28.55
C GLU A 76 9.79 -17.42 27.91
N GLU A 77 11.12 -17.49 27.77
CA GLU A 77 11.88 -16.42 27.12
C GLU A 77 11.55 -16.30 25.62
N TRP A 78 11.36 -17.43 24.93
CA TRP A 78 11.00 -17.42 23.51
C TRP A 78 9.59 -16.89 23.27
N ARG A 79 8.62 -17.28 24.11
CA ARG A 79 7.27 -16.72 24.09
C ARG A 79 7.28 -15.24 24.39
N SER A 80 8.16 -14.78 25.28
CA SER A 80 8.38 -13.36 25.55
C SER A 80 8.87 -12.59 24.33
N ARG A 81 9.83 -13.14 23.59
CA ARG A 81 10.34 -12.56 22.34
C ARG A 81 9.29 -12.56 21.24
N TRP A 82 8.50 -13.63 21.13
CA TRP A 82 7.39 -13.70 20.20
C TRP A 82 6.32 -12.65 20.52
N ASP A 83 5.91 -12.54 21.79
CA ASP A 83 4.93 -11.56 22.26
C ASP A 83 5.39 -10.11 21.99
N ALA A 84 6.70 -9.84 22.09
CA ALA A 84 7.28 -8.53 21.73
C ALA A 84 7.17 -8.24 20.21
N ILE A 85 7.45 -9.22 19.35
CA ILE A 85 7.25 -9.09 17.90
C ILE A 85 5.77 -8.85 17.59
N ALA A 86 4.88 -9.55 18.28
CA ALA A 86 3.45 -9.40 18.12
C ALA A 86 3.00 -7.98 18.50
N ALA A 87 3.52 -7.43 19.61
CA ALA A 87 3.31 -6.03 20.01
C ALA A 87 3.78 -5.02 18.95
N GLU A 88 5.00 -5.20 18.43
CA GLU A 88 5.57 -4.35 17.36
C GLU A 88 4.66 -4.31 16.12
N TRP A 89 4.06 -5.45 15.75
CA TRP A 89 3.11 -5.50 14.64
C TRP A 89 1.81 -4.77 14.95
N LEU A 90 1.29 -4.82 16.17
CA LEU A 90 0.11 -4.02 16.54
C LEU A 90 0.40 -2.53 16.45
N ASP A 91 1.57 -2.07 16.93
CA ASP A 91 2.01 -0.67 16.81
C ASP A 91 2.08 -0.24 15.34
N LEU A 92 2.73 -1.05 14.49
CA LEU A 92 2.91 -0.73 13.08
C LEU A 92 1.58 -0.67 12.34
N LEU A 93 0.72 -1.68 12.51
CA LEU A 93 -0.57 -1.75 11.81
C LEU A 93 -1.51 -0.64 12.28
N GLU A 94 -1.51 -0.29 13.57
CA GLU A 94 -2.30 0.81 14.10
C GLU A 94 -1.87 2.16 13.52
N ALA A 95 -0.56 2.40 13.42
CA ALA A 95 0.00 3.67 12.97
C ALA A 95 -0.15 3.91 11.45
N ASN A 96 -0.14 2.85 10.64
CA ASN A 96 -0.02 2.98 9.18
C ASN A 96 -1.22 2.45 8.38
N LEU A 97 -2.22 1.82 9.00
CA LEU A 97 -3.41 1.31 8.31
C LEU A 97 -4.71 1.80 8.92
N SER A 98 -5.67 2.12 8.04
CA SER A 98 -7.02 2.47 8.44
C SER A 98 -7.73 1.31 9.18
N PRO A 99 -8.75 1.58 10.00
CA PRO A 99 -9.56 0.54 10.64
C PRO A 99 -10.27 -0.37 9.63
N GLU A 100 -10.58 0.12 8.42
CA GLU A 100 -11.18 -0.69 7.36
C GLU A 100 -10.17 -1.68 6.80
N SER A 101 -8.96 -1.21 6.52
CA SER A 101 -7.87 -2.06 6.04
C SER A 101 -7.48 -3.14 7.03
N ARG A 102 -7.32 -2.77 8.31
CA ARG A 102 -6.95 -3.71 9.37
C ARG A 102 -7.91 -4.88 9.51
N ARG A 103 -9.21 -4.63 9.32
CA ARG A 103 -10.26 -5.65 9.45
C ARG A 103 -10.24 -6.70 8.34
N GLN A 104 -9.60 -6.42 7.22
CA GLN A 104 -9.50 -7.31 6.05
C GLN A 104 -8.13 -7.99 5.92
N LEU A 105 -7.22 -7.78 6.88
CA LEU A 105 -5.89 -8.37 6.81
C LEU A 105 -5.97 -9.90 6.88
N GLY A 106 -5.36 -10.57 5.90
CA GLY A 106 -5.40 -12.02 5.73
C GLY A 106 -6.48 -12.52 4.76
N SER A 107 -7.41 -11.65 4.33
CA SER A 107 -8.40 -11.99 3.32
C SER A 107 -8.18 -11.31 1.97
N TYR A 108 -7.26 -10.36 1.85
CA TYR A 108 -6.99 -9.72 0.57
C TYR A 108 -6.41 -10.69 -0.45
N ASP A 109 -6.98 -10.70 -1.64
CA ASP A 109 -6.59 -11.60 -2.71
C ASP A 109 -6.43 -10.92 -4.08
N GLU A 110 -6.20 -11.72 -5.12
CA GLU A 110 -6.08 -11.21 -6.49
C GLU A 110 -7.39 -10.59 -7.00
N GLY A 111 -8.54 -11.11 -6.58
CA GLY A 111 -9.84 -10.57 -6.94
C GLY A 111 -10.04 -9.16 -6.40
N ASP A 112 -9.61 -8.89 -5.17
CA ASP A 112 -9.60 -7.53 -4.61
C ASP A 112 -8.75 -6.59 -5.47
N ARG A 113 -7.54 -7.02 -5.85
CA ARG A 113 -6.65 -6.21 -6.70
C ARG A 113 -7.30 -5.91 -8.04
N GLU A 114 -7.90 -6.90 -8.71
CA GLU A 114 -8.62 -6.66 -9.96
C GLU A 114 -9.79 -5.69 -9.79
N GLN A 115 -10.50 -5.76 -8.68
CA GLN A 115 -11.56 -4.81 -8.36
C GLN A 115 -11.02 -3.40 -8.10
N TRP A 116 -9.88 -3.26 -7.43
CA TRP A 116 -9.23 -1.97 -7.18
C TRP A 116 -8.71 -1.34 -8.46
N LYS A 117 -8.14 -2.12 -9.37
CA LYS A 117 -7.76 -1.64 -10.72
C LYS A 117 -8.96 -1.03 -11.44
N GLN A 118 -10.10 -1.71 -11.44
CA GLN A 118 -11.32 -1.22 -12.07
C GLN A 118 -11.84 0.06 -11.39
N GLN A 119 -11.77 0.14 -10.06
CA GLN A 119 -12.17 1.33 -9.30
C GLN A 119 -11.25 2.54 -9.56
N ALA A 120 -9.93 2.33 -9.61
CA ALA A 120 -8.97 3.38 -9.96
C ALA A 120 -9.20 3.88 -11.40
N ASN A 121 -9.47 2.97 -12.34
CA ASN A 121 -9.73 3.34 -13.73
C ASN A 121 -10.97 4.24 -13.88
N GLN A 122 -11.97 4.14 -12.99
CA GLN A 122 -13.12 5.06 -12.97
C GLN A 122 -12.74 6.50 -12.63
N LEU A 123 -11.55 6.70 -12.05
CA LEU A 123 -10.96 7.99 -11.73
C LEU A 123 -9.92 8.44 -12.77
N TYR A 124 -9.82 7.72 -13.90
CA TYR A 124 -8.76 7.89 -14.90
C TYR A 124 -7.35 7.63 -14.37
N VAL A 125 -7.24 6.78 -13.34
CA VAL A 125 -5.97 6.37 -12.73
C VAL A 125 -5.72 4.89 -13.00
N GLY A 126 -4.60 4.58 -13.64
CA GLY A 126 -4.15 3.23 -13.91
C GLY A 126 -3.59 2.56 -12.66
N SER A 127 -3.49 1.24 -12.72
CA SER A 127 -2.98 0.42 -11.61
C SER A 127 -1.55 0.73 -11.23
N ARG A 128 -0.71 1.20 -12.17
CA ARG A 128 0.68 1.55 -11.88
C ARG A 128 0.74 2.72 -10.91
N SER A 129 0.06 3.81 -11.22
CA SER A 129 -0.05 4.96 -10.31
C SER A 129 -0.59 4.58 -8.93
N LEU A 130 -1.62 3.73 -8.86
CA LEU A 130 -2.11 3.23 -7.57
C LEU A 130 -1.03 2.46 -6.79
N TYR A 131 -0.23 1.64 -7.48
CA TYR A 131 0.83 0.85 -6.87
C TYR A 131 2.04 1.70 -6.50
N ASP A 132 2.42 2.72 -7.28
CA ASP A 132 3.47 3.69 -6.90
C ASP A 132 3.16 4.33 -5.54
N LEU A 133 1.90 4.74 -5.32
CA LEU A 133 1.45 5.31 -4.03
C LEU A 133 1.54 4.32 -2.87
N ALA A 134 1.30 3.03 -3.13
CA ALA A 134 1.35 2.00 -2.12
C ALA A 134 2.78 1.54 -1.84
N ASP A 135 3.60 1.43 -2.89
CA ASP A 135 4.99 1.03 -2.85
C ASP A 135 5.84 2.07 -2.10
N ALA A 136 5.60 3.36 -2.31
CA ALA A 136 6.28 4.42 -1.57
C ALA A 136 6.14 4.24 -0.05
N GLU A 137 4.94 3.99 0.44
CA GLU A 137 4.67 3.75 1.87
C GLU A 137 5.20 2.39 2.33
N PHE A 138 4.95 1.34 1.56
CA PHE A 138 5.34 -0.01 1.92
C PHE A 138 6.86 -0.14 2.03
N PHE A 139 7.63 0.38 1.05
CA PHE A 139 9.08 0.31 1.08
C PHE A 139 9.72 1.29 2.06
N ARG A 140 9.02 2.37 2.44
CA ARG A 140 9.43 3.19 3.60
C ARG A 140 9.41 2.36 4.89
N LEU A 141 8.35 1.57 5.09
CA LEU A 141 8.18 0.72 6.27
C LEU A 141 9.07 -0.53 6.22
N PHE A 142 9.24 -1.11 5.03
CA PHE A 142 9.96 -2.38 4.83
C PHE A 142 10.99 -2.28 3.69
N PRO A 143 12.08 -1.50 3.85
CA PRO A 143 13.04 -1.25 2.76
C PRO A 143 13.76 -2.50 2.21
N GLN A 144 13.73 -3.60 2.95
CA GLN A 144 14.40 -4.85 2.60
C GLN A 144 13.43 -5.92 2.06
N ALA A 145 12.13 -5.62 1.98
CA ALA A 145 11.12 -6.58 1.52
C ALA A 145 11.36 -6.98 0.06
N LYS A 146 11.29 -8.29 -0.21
CA LYS A 146 11.42 -8.89 -1.54
C LYS A 146 10.50 -10.09 -1.63
N ASP A 147 9.95 -10.34 -2.81
CA ASP A 147 9.08 -11.50 -3.10
C ASP A 147 7.99 -11.69 -2.01
N PHE A 148 7.36 -10.58 -1.61
CA PHE A 148 6.60 -10.48 -0.37
C PHE A 148 5.08 -10.66 -0.54
N ILE A 149 4.58 -10.61 -1.79
CA ILE A 149 3.14 -10.62 -2.09
C ILE A 149 2.45 -11.87 -1.53
N ASP A 150 3.10 -13.03 -1.65
CA ASP A 150 2.57 -14.31 -1.16
C ASP A 150 2.95 -14.61 0.30
N GLN A 151 3.62 -13.67 0.98
CA GLN A 151 3.97 -13.77 2.40
C GLN A 151 2.92 -13.03 3.25
N PRO A 152 2.85 -13.29 4.57
CA PRO A 152 1.93 -12.55 5.45
C PRO A 152 2.07 -11.03 5.33
N ILE A 153 3.29 -10.51 5.17
CA ILE A 153 3.52 -9.07 5.01
C ILE A 153 2.91 -8.49 3.72
N GLY A 154 2.67 -9.30 2.68
CA GLY A 154 1.95 -8.89 1.47
C GLY A 154 0.50 -8.47 1.73
N GLN A 155 -0.13 -8.94 2.80
CA GLN A 155 -1.45 -8.44 3.21
C GLN A 155 -1.38 -6.99 3.73
N VAL A 156 -0.24 -6.60 4.33
CA VAL A 156 -0.02 -5.21 4.77
C VAL A 156 0.07 -4.30 3.55
N TRP A 157 0.83 -4.70 2.52
CA TRP A 157 0.86 -3.98 1.24
C TRP A 157 -0.53 -3.85 0.63
N GLN A 158 -1.32 -4.92 0.61
CA GLN A 158 -2.69 -4.87 0.10
C GLN A 158 -3.60 -3.93 0.91
N GLY A 159 -3.43 -3.86 2.23
CA GLY A 159 -4.11 -2.86 3.08
C GLY A 159 -3.71 -1.43 2.73
N ILE A 160 -2.42 -1.17 2.47
CA ILE A 160 -1.94 0.14 2.00
C ILE A 160 -2.60 0.47 0.65
N VAL A 161 -2.60 -0.46 -0.31
CA VAL A 161 -3.26 -0.25 -1.62
C VAL A 161 -4.74 0.10 -1.45
N PHE A 162 -5.46 -0.57 -0.55
CA PHE A 162 -6.85 -0.23 -0.25
C PHE A 162 -6.98 1.21 0.29
N ASP A 163 -6.14 1.60 1.24
CA ASP A 163 -6.16 2.97 1.80
C ASP A 163 -5.82 4.03 0.74
N ARG A 164 -4.84 3.76 -0.14
CA ARG A 164 -4.49 4.65 -1.27
C ARG A 164 -5.64 4.75 -2.28
N LEU A 165 -6.33 3.65 -2.58
CA LEU A 165 -7.53 3.70 -3.42
C LEU A 165 -8.62 4.58 -2.81
N LYS A 166 -8.84 4.50 -1.49
CA LYS A 166 -9.80 5.37 -0.79
C LYS A 166 -9.42 6.84 -0.88
N ALA A 167 -8.13 7.16 -0.70
CA ALA A 167 -7.60 8.50 -0.84
C ALA A 167 -7.68 9.06 -2.28
N LEU A 168 -7.60 8.21 -3.30
CA LEU A 168 -7.89 8.60 -4.68
C LEU A 168 -9.40 8.87 -4.87
N GLN A 169 -10.26 8.02 -4.33
CA GLN A 169 -11.72 8.14 -4.43
C GLN A 169 -12.29 9.40 -3.76
N ASP A 170 -11.69 9.83 -2.64
CA ASP A 170 -12.09 11.04 -1.93
C ASP A 170 -11.40 12.32 -2.44
N GLY A 171 -10.41 12.18 -3.33
CA GLY A 171 -9.69 13.28 -3.96
C GLY A 171 -8.56 13.86 -3.12
N SER A 172 -8.19 13.25 -1.99
CA SER A 172 -7.05 13.72 -1.17
C SER A 172 -5.70 13.51 -1.87
N MET A 173 -5.58 12.46 -2.69
CA MET A 173 -4.36 12.13 -3.46
C MET A 173 -4.49 12.31 -4.98
N LEU A 174 -5.63 12.80 -5.46
CA LEU A 174 -5.92 12.92 -6.89
C LEU A 174 -6.33 14.34 -7.26
N GLU A 175 -5.68 14.89 -8.26
CA GLU A 175 -6.07 16.16 -8.87
C GLU A 175 -6.16 16.05 -10.39
N GLN A 176 -7.31 16.39 -10.96
CA GLN A 176 -7.48 16.48 -12.40
C GLN A 176 -7.06 17.87 -12.89
N VAL A 177 -5.98 17.91 -13.67
CA VAL A 177 -5.39 19.13 -14.21
C VAL A 177 -6.31 19.73 -15.27
N GLN A 178 -6.68 21.00 -15.05
CA GLN A 178 -7.42 21.82 -16.00
C GLN A 178 -6.64 23.10 -16.27
N PHE A 179 -6.37 23.37 -17.55
CA PHE A 179 -5.74 24.62 -17.98
C PHE A 179 -6.76 25.75 -18.03
N ASP A 180 -6.35 26.95 -17.61
CA ASP A 180 -7.16 28.14 -17.80
C ASP A 180 -7.29 28.47 -19.29
N THR A 181 -8.35 29.19 -19.66
CA THR A 181 -8.63 29.50 -21.06
C THR A 181 -7.48 30.29 -21.68
N GLY A 182 -6.86 29.74 -22.73
CA GLY A 182 -5.73 30.35 -23.45
C GLY A 182 -4.37 30.14 -22.78
N THR A 183 -4.31 29.36 -21.71
CA THR A 183 -3.06 28.88 -21.08
C THR A 183 -2.86 27.41 -21.38
N TYR A 184 -1.61 26.96 -21.32
CA TYR A 184 -1.24 25.56 -21.54
C TYR A 184 -0.15 25.12 -20.56
N ASP A 185 -0.04 25.86 -19.48
CA ASP A 185 0.83 25.63 -18.36
C ASP A 185 -0.02 25.59 -17.09
N LYS A 186 0.38 24.76 -16.14
CA LYS A 186 -0.19 24.69 -14.80
C LYS A 186 0.93 24.49 -13.80
N GLN A 187 0.95 25.35 -12.79
CA GLN A 187 1.74 25.14 -11.60
C GLN A 187 0.88 24.42 -10.56
N LEU A 188 1.41 23.31 -10.06
CA LEU A 188 0.82 22.46 -9.04
C LEU A 188 1.80 22.46 -7.86
N GLU A 189 1.29 22.55 -6.64
CA GLU A 189 2.11 22.59 -5.43
C GLU A 189 1.50 21.71 -4.36
N GLY A 190 2.34 21.21 -3.46
CA GLY A 190 1.90 20.38 -2.37
C GLY A 190 3.00 20.09 -1.37
N GLN A 191 2.60 19.41 -0.31
CA GLN A 191 3.49 18.81 0.66
C GLN A 191 3.20 17.31 0.69
N LEU A 192 4.23 16.49 0.73
CA LEU A 192 4.14 15.05 0.87
C LEU A 192 4.74 14.64 2.21
N GLU A 193 3.96 13.93 3.01
CA GLU A 193 4.47 13.20 4.16
C GLU A 193 5.38 12.03 3.72
N PRO A 194 6.22 11.47 4.61
CA PRO A 194 7.02 10.28 4.30
C PRO A 194 6.16 9.14 3.76
N GLY A 195 6.48 8.63 2.56
CA GLY A 195 5.74 7.54 1.92
C GLY A 195 4.39 7.94 1.31
N GLU A 196 4.09 9.24 1.27
CA GLU A 196 2.93 9.78 0.57
C GLU A 196 3.26 10.04 -0.91
N GLY A 197 2.22 10.09 -1.73
CA GLY A 197 2.31 10.59 -3.09
C GLY A 197 1.01 11.24 -3.55
N ARG A 198 1.09 11.88 -4.72
CA ARG A 198 -0.05 12.49 -5.40
C ARG A 198 -0.07 12.10 -6.87
N VAL A 199 -1.28 11.91 -7.39
CA VAL A 199 -1.56 11.63 -8.80
C VAL A 199 -2.22 12.85 -9.42
N TYR A 200 -1.69 13.26 -10.56
CA TYR A 200 -2.28 14.29 -11.41
C TYR A 200 -2.73 13.67 -12.72
N THR A 201 -4.00 13.86 -13.08
CA THR A 201 -4.52 13.38 -14.38
C THR A 201 -4.74 14.55 -15.32
N ALA A 202 -4.27 14.43 -16.56
CA ALA A 202 -4.42 15.46 -17.59
C ALA A 202 -4.93 14.84 -18.88
N ASN A 203 -6.06 15.33 -19.40
CA ASN A 203 -6.55 14.91 -20.71
C ASN A 203 -5.79 15.67 -21.80
N LEU A 204 -4.87 14.98 -22.48
CA LEU A 204 -3.95 15.53 -23.47
C LEU A 204 -4.16 14.85 -24.83
N SER A 205 -3.69 15.51 -25.88
CA SER A 205 -3.87 15.07 -27.27
C SER A 205 -2.58 14.50 -27.85
N GLU A 206 -2.72 13.48 -28.68
CA GLU A 206 -1.63 12.94 -29.49
C GLU A 206 -0.93 14.06 -30.27
N GLY A 207 0.40 14.02 -30.25
CA GLY A 207 1.25 14.93 -30.99
C GLY A 207 1.55 16.26 -30.31
N GLN A 208 0.92 16.56 -29.17
CA GLN A 208 1.36 17.62 -28.27
C GLN A 208 2.74 17.29 -27.70
N ILE A 209 3.47 18.32 -27.27
CA ILE A 209 4.71 18.14 -26.50
C ILE A 209 4.41 18.49 -25.06
N LEU A 210 4.50 17.51 -24.17
CA LEU A 210 4.38 17.71 -22.74
C LEU A 210 5.79 17.97 -22.16
N ARG A 211 5.88 18.92 -21.24
CA ARG A 211 7.06 19.26 -20.45
C ARG A 211 6.67 19.28 -18.98
N LEU A 212 7.47 18.60 -18.16
CA LEU A 212 7.32 18.54 -16.72
C LEU A 212 8.61 19.07 -16.07
N SER A 213 8.46 19.89 -15.04
CA SER A 213 9.55 20.31 -14.16
C SER A 213 9.09 20.23 -12.72
N LEU A 214 9.75 19.39 -11.93
CA LEU A 214 9.49 19.17 -10.52
C LEU A 214 10.59 19.87 -9.70
N ASP A 215 10.21 20.83 -8.87
CA ASP A 215 11.07 21.39 -7.84
C ASP A 215 10.82 20.62 -6.55
N ALA A 216 11.71 19.67 -6.25
CA ALA A 216 11.72 18.83 -5.05
C ALA A 216 13.13 18.21 -4.85
N PRO A 217 13.45 17.68 -3.66
CA PRO A 217 14.71 16.95 -3.46
C PRO A 217 14.78 15.68 -4.33
N SER A 218 15.60 15.70 -5.38
CA SER A 218 15.64 14.62 -6.39
C SER A 218 16.08 13.25 -5.85
N ASP A 219 16.83 13.22 -4.74
CA ASP A 219 17.27 12.00 -4.07
C ASP A 219 16.21 11.40 -3.12
N ALA A 220 15.10 12.12 -2.90
CA ALA A 220 14.04 11.74 -1.99
C ALA A 220 12.64 11.83 -2.63
N THR A 221 12.56 12.00 -3.95
CA THR A 221 11.31 12.10 -4.70
C THR A 221 11.41 11.29 -5.97
N GLN A 222 10.34 10.58 -6.33
CA GLN A 222 10.25 9.90 -7.62
C GLN A 222 9.10 10.47 -8.46
N LEU A 223 9.35 10.55 -9.77
CA LEU A 223 8.42 11.04 -10.78
C LEU A 223 8.11 9.91 -11.78
N SER A 224 6.83 9.61 -11.95
CA SER A 224 6.32 8.70 -12.97
C SER A 224 5.37 9.43 -13.92
N VAL A 225 5.33 8.99 -15.19
CA VAL A 225 4.46 9.50 -16.24
C VAL A 225 3.89 8.32 -17.03
N TYR A 226 2.59 8.06 -16.88
CA TYR A 226 1.90 6.95 -17.52
C TYR A 226 1.00 7.39 -18.68
N LEU A 227 0.84 6.48 -19.64
CA LEU A 227 0.06 6.68 -20.86
C LEU A 227 -1.41 6.33 -20.65
N PRO A 228 -2.34 6.94 -21.42
CA PRO A 228 -3.75 6.56 -21.40
C PRO A 228 -3.99 5.07 -21.69
N ARG A 229 -3.20 4.50 -22.62
CA ARG A 229 -3.26 3.08 -23.00
C ARG A 229 -1.84 2.50 -23.11
N PRO A 230 -1.25 2.02 -22.01
CA PRO A 230 0.06 1.37 -22.02
C PRO A 230 0.08 0.14 -22.92
N THR A 231 1.20 -0.10 -23.60
CA THR A 231 1.45 -1.33 -24.38
C THR A 231 2.67 -2.06 -23.84
N SER A 232 2.94 -3.28 -24.31
CA SER A 232 4.17 -4.01 -23.96
C SER A 232 5.44 -3.26 -24.38
N ASP A 233 5.36 -2.54 -25.50
CA ASP A 233 6.51 -1.84 -26.10
C ASP A 233 6.68 -0.44 -25.53
N LEU A 234 5.61 0.13 -24.97
CA LEU A 234 5.62 1.43 -24.30
C LEU A 234 4.73 1.36 -23.05
N PRO A 235 5.25 0.81 -21.94
CA PRO A 235 4.49 0.64 -20.71
C PRO A 235 4.34 1.94 -19.91
N ALA A 236 5.30 2.86 -20.02
CA ALA A 236 5.34 4.16 -19.37
C ALA A 236 6.18 5.15 -20.20
N LEU A 237 6.01 6.46 -19.95
CA LEU A 237 6.89 7.50 -20.50
C LEU A 237 8.06 7.82 -19.56
N LEU A 238 7.82 7.66 -18.26
CA LEU A 238 8.78 7.74 -17.16
C LEU A 238 8.22 6.90 -16.01
N GLU A 239 9.06 6.20 -15.25
CA GLU A 239 8.62 5.32 -14.17
C GLU A 239 9.68 5.35 -13.07
N ASP A 240 9.26 5.60 -11.83
CA ASP A 240 10.08 5.60 -10.62
C ASP A 240 11.37 6.43 -10.70
N SER A 241 11.37 7.48 -11.51
CA SER A 241 12.58 8.21 -11.85
C SER A 241 12.92 9.26 -10.80
N THR A 242 14.22 9.39 -10.51
CA THR A 242 14.77 10.51 -9.72
C THR A 242 15.00 11.76 -10.59
N ASP A 243 14.79 11.66 -11.90
CA ASP A 243 14.80 12.82 -12.79
C ASP A 243 13.62 13.73 -12.45
N THR A 244 13.92 15.00 -12.21
CA THR A 244 12.90 16.01 -11.91
C THR A 244 12.34 16.70 -13.14
N THR A 245 12.77 16.31 -14.34
CA THR A 245 12.27 16.91 -15.58
C THR A 245 11.99 15.84 -16.62
N TRP A 246 10.93 16.05 -17.41
CA TRP A 246 10.61 15.19 -18.54
C TRP A 246 10.07 16.02 -19.69
N SER A 247 10.42 15.65 -20.93
CA SER A 247 9.83 16.26 -22.12
C SER A 247 9.70 15.25 -23.24
N GLY A 248 8.54 15.21 -23.88
CA GLY A 248 8.30 14.29 -24.98
C GLY A 248 7.06 14.62 -25.78
N LYS A 249 7.05 14.15 -27.03
CA LYS A 249 5.85 14.18 -27.88
C LYS A 249 4.91 13.06 -27.46
N LEU A 250 3.65 13.40 -27.20
CA LEU A 250 2.64 12.45 -26.74
C LEU A 250 2.22 11.50 -27.87
N PRO A 251 2.29 10.17 -27.65
CA PRO A 251 1.98 9.19 -28.68
C PRO A 251 0.48 8.86 -28.79
N GLN A 252 -0.34 9.33 -27.86
CA GLN A 252 -1.75 8.98 -27.74
C GLN A 252 -2.57 10.16 -27.21
N SER A 253 -3.86 10.23 -27.55
CA SER A 253 -4.82 11.10 -26.85
C SER A 253 -5.44 10.38 -25.67
N GLY A 254 -5.77 11.12 -24.61
CA GLY A 254 -6.48 10.63 -23.44
C GLY A 254 -5.88 11.16 -22.13
N PHE A 255 -6.26 10.53 -21.02
CA PHE A 255 -5.75 10.86 -19.70
C PHE A 255 -4.35 10.32 -19.48
N TYR A 256 -3.38 11.22 -19.36
CA TYR A 256 -2.04 10.93 -18.86
C TYR A 256 -2.03 11.09 -17.35
N GLU A 257 -1.17 10.33 -16.70
CA GLU A 257 -1.03 10.31 -15.25
C GLU A 257 0.38 10.76 -14.91
N VAL A 258 0.51 11.75 -14.03
CA VAL A 258 1.79 12.19 -13.47
C VAL A 258 1.76 11.89 -11.98
N VAL A 259 2.69 11.06 -11.51
CA VAL A 259 2.74 10.62 -10.11
C VAL A 259 4.00 11.17 -9.48
N VAL A 260 3.84 11.81 -8.32
CA VAL A 260 4.94 12.29 -7.49
C VAL A 260 4.85 11.57 -6.15
N VAL A 261 5.89 10.83 -5.79
CA VAL A 261 5.96 10.10 -4.52
C VAL A 261 7.18 10.52 -3.69
N SER A 262 7.01 10.60 -2.38
CA SER A 262 8.08 10.88 -1.42
C SER A 262 8.71 9.59 -0.92
N THR A 263 10.03 9.50 -1.04
CA THR A 263 10.87 8.48 -0.40
C THR A 263 11.66 9.05 0.78
N ALA A 264 11.39 10.31 1.14
CA ALA A 264 12.01 11.00 2.26
C ALA A 264 11.56 10.44 3.62
N SER A 265 12.39 10.66 4.64
CA SER A 265 12.04 10.38 6.05
C SER A 265 11.34 11.55 6.75
N GLU A 266 11.32 12.72 6.13
CA GLU A 266 10.70 13.95 6.63
C GLU A 266 9.75 14.51 5.55
N PRO A 267 8.75 15.33 5.93
CA PRO A 267 7.86 15.95 4.95
C PRO A 267 8.63 16.80 3.93
N ILE A 268 8.21 16.74 2.66
CA ILE A 268 8.80 17.52 1.58
C ILE A 268 7.75 18.40 0.91
N ASP A 269 8.09 19.67 0.69
CA ASP A 269 7.32 20.53 -0.20
C ASP A 269 7.78 20.29 -1.64
N TYR A 270 6.86 20.41 -2.58
CA TYR A 270 7.19 20.35 -4.00
C TYR A 270 6.36 21.30 -4.85
N GLN A 271 6.91 21.63 -6.01
CA GLN A 271 6.21 22.35 -7.06
C GLN A 271 6.39 21.62 -8.40
N LEU A 272 5.29 21.23 -9.03
CA LEU A 272 5.28 20.62 -10.35
C LEU A 272 4.74 21.63 -11.37
N GLU A 273 5.57 21.98 -12.35
CA GLU A 273 5.15 22.73 -13.54
C GLU A 273 4.85 21.75 -14.67
N LEU A 274 3.62 21.80 -15.19
CA LEU A 274 3.15 21.02 -16.30
C LEU A 274 2.83 21.95 -17.47
N THR A 275 3.57 21.82 -18.58
CA THR A 275 3.38 22.64 -19.79
C THR A 275 3.14 21.78 -21.02
N VAL A 276 2.22 22.21 -21.89
CA VAL A 276 1.86 21.53 -23.14
C VAL A 276 2.01 22.49 -24.31
N ASP A 277 2.86 22.13 -25.28
CA ASP A 277 3.02 22.89 -26.52
C ASP A 277 2.19 22.29 -27.68
N ASN A 278 1.96 23.12 -28.70
CA ASN A 278 1.32 22.78 -29.97
C ASN A 278 -0.17 22.38 -29.88
N VAL A 279 -0.97 23.32 -29.39
CA VAL A 279 -2.38 23.16 -29.07
C VAL A 279 -3.24 23.67 -30.22
N THR A 280 -3.75 22.75 -31.03
CA THR A 280 -4.88 23.04 -31.93
C THR A 280 -6.14 23.03 -31.09
N SER A 281 -6.88 24.14 -31.10
CA SER A 281 -7.92 24.57 -30.17
C SER A 281 -9.23 23.76 -30.15
N SER A 282 -9.18 22.43 -30.03
CA SER A 282 -10.38 21.60 -29.89
C SER A 282 -10.19 20.61 -28.74
N PRO A 283 -10.93 20.76 -27.63
CA PRO A 283 -11.03 19.73 -26.60
C PRO A 283 -11.48 18.41 -27.23
N VAL A 284 -10.83 17.31 -26.86
CA VAL A 284 -11.27 15.97 -27.27
C VAL A 284 -12.41 15.56 -26.34
N GLU A 285 -13.58 15.31 -26.93
CA GLU A 285 -14.74 14.75 -26.25
C GLU A 285 -14.39 13.32 -25.77
N PRO A 286 -14.63 12.98 -24.49
CA PRO A 286 -14.31 11.64 -23.99
C PRO A 286 -15.13 10.58 -24.74
N GLU A 287 -14.48 9.51 -25.20
CA GLU A 287 -15.17 8.35 -25.79
C GLU A 287 -15.98 7.65 -24.68
N GLU A 288 -17.30 7.54 -24.88
CA GLU A 288 -18.18 6.74 -24.01
C GLU A 288 -17.70 5.28 -23.98
N PRO A 289 -17.73 4.62 -22.81
CA PRO A 289 -17.35 3.22 -22.71
C PRO A 289 -18.27 2.35 -23.57
N GLU A 290 -17.66 1.50 -24.43
CA GLU A 290 -18.40 0.58 -25.30
C GLU A 290 -19.34 -0.31 -24.47
N ALA A 291 -20.64 -0.22 -24.78
CA ALA A 291 -21.65 -1.09 -24.19
C ALA A 291 -21.41 -2.55 -24.62
N PRO A 292 -21.60 -3.54 -23.72
CA PRO A 292 -21.36 -4.93 -24.06
C PRO A 292 -22.33 -5.41 -25.15
N GLU A 293 -21.77 -6.00 -26.21
CA GLU A 293 -22.54 -6.63 -27.30
C GLU A 293 -23.54 -7.65 -26.74
N ALA A 294 -24.82 -7.39 -27.04
CA ALA A 294 -25.89 -8.35 -26.80
C ALA A 294 -25.69 -9.58 -27.70
N LYS A 295 -25.36 -10.73 -27.11
CA LYS A 295 -25.39 -12.01 -27.79
C LYS A 295 -26.83 -12.39 -28.13
N ASN A 296 -27.13 -12.50 -29.42
CA ASN A 296 -28.31 -13.21 -29.96
C ASN A 296 -28.04 -14.72 -30.06
#